data_AF-A0A1Q5U2M6-F1
#
_entry.id   AF-A0A1Q5U2M6-F1
#
_cell.length_a   1.000
_cell.length_b   1.000
_cell.length_c   1.000
_cell.angle_alpha   90.00
_cell.angle_beta   90.00
_cell.angle_gamma   90.00
#
_symmetry.space_group_name_H-M   'P 1'
#
loop_
_entity.id
_entity.type
_entity.pdbx_description
1 polymer ?
#
loop_
_entity_poly.entity_id
_entity_poly.type
_entity_poly.pdbx_seq_one_letter_code
_entity_poly.pdbx_strand_id
1 'polypeptide(L)'
;MLPIPDNLAYPIEEKTWGKSVDTLDEKNQTEGILNGHITCVLRAWKMMGITDRALWNDFREEFDGWTLDTFKVARKTALKMIRIHLTTHGVWIKIAIGVSYAKGLYDCLQEDTQHEWTKEDIEAYLKEHPDNFNSRWNPARDQSPTIRPNASAARATLVNLPNP
;
A
#
# COMPACT_ATOMS: atom_id res chain seq x y z
N MET A 1 5.65 1.30 21.41
CA MET A 1 6.74 1.39 20.41
C MET A 1 6.85 0.05 19.72
N LEU A 2 6.87 0.00 18.38
CA LEU A 2 6.95 -1.27 17.65
C LEU A 2 8.32 -1.92 17.88
N PRO A 3 8.42 -3.23 18.20
CA PRO A 3 9.72 -3.89 18.40
C PRO A 3 10.45 -4.01 17.07
N ILE A 4 11.77 -3.82 17.02
CA ILE A 4 12.57 -4.03 15.79
C ILE A 4 12.33 -5.46 15.26
N PRO A 5 12.09 -5.68 13.95
CA PRO A 5 11.96 -7.02 13.40
C PRO A 5 13.29 -7.78 13.46
N ASP A 6 13.27 -9.01 13.97
CA ASP A 6 14.48 -9.83 14.19
C ASP A 6 15.14 -10.33 12.88
N ASN A 7 14.45 -10.23 11.75
CA ASN A 7 14.81 -10.86 10.48
C ASN A 7 15.00 -9.87 9.32
N LEU A 8 15.45 -8.65 9.60
CA LEU A 8 15.79 -7.68 8.55
C LEU A 8 17.05 -8.11 7.80
N ALA A 9 16.98 -8.12 6.47
CA ALA A 9 18.13 -8.40 5.59
C ALA A 9 19.05 -7.17 5.39
N TYR A 10 18.93 -6.16 6.25
CA TYR A 10 19.63 -4.89 6.16
C TYR A 10 19.79 -4.26 7.55
N PRO A 11 20.85 -3.47 7.78
CA PRO A 11 21.07 -2.80 9.05
C PRO A 11 20.08 -1.66 9.25
N ILE A 12 19.76 -1.39 10.52
CA ILE A 12 19.00 -0.22 10.96
C ILE A 12 19.72 0.43 12.14
N GLU A 13 19.53 1.74 12.32
CA GLU A 13 20.02 2.45 13.51
C GLU A 13 19.01 2.32 14.66
N GLU A 14 19.38 1.56 15.69
CA GLU A 14 18.51 1.27 16.83
C GLU A 14 18.21 2.53 17.66
N LYS A 15 19.16 3.46 17.76
CA LYS A 15 18.99 4.67 18.59
C LYS A 15 17.90 5.60 18.06
N THR A 16 17.66 5.57 16.75
CA THR A 16 16.64 6.38 16.06
C THR A 16 15.35 5.62 15.82
N TRP A 17 15.31 4.31 16.11
CA TRP A 17 14.15 3.47 15.86
C TRP A 17 12.89 4.02 16.54
N GLY A 18 11.79 4.15 15.79
CA GLY A 18 10.50 4.63 16.29
C GLY A 18 10.47 6.08 16.81
N LYS A 19 11.52 6.86 16.56
CA LYS A 19 11.59 8.29 16.92
C LYS A 19 11.33 9.14 15.69
N SER A 20 10.82 10.35 15.91
CA SER A 20 10.79 11.38 14.87
C SER A 20 12.22 11.84 14.60
N VAL A 21 12.68 11.65 13.36
CA VAL A 21 13.99 12.06 12.86
C VAL A 21 13.75 12.89 11.62
N ASP A 22 14.40 14.06 11.55
CA ASP A 22 14.43 14.85 10.33
C ASP A 22 15.29 14.11 9.29
N THR A 23 14.63 13.46 8.34
CA THR A 23 15.28 12.68 7.28
C THR A 23 15.84 13.57 6.15
N LEU A 24 15.58 14.88 6.20
CA LEU A 24 16.13 15.87 5.27
C LEU A 24 17.46 16.46 5.75
N ASP A 25 17.78 16.38 7.05
CA ASP A 25 19.12 16.70 7.55
C ASP A 25 20.13 15.67 7.01
N GLU A 26 21.14 16.15 6.28
CA GLU A 26 22.22 15.33 5.69
C GLU A 26 22.88 14.41 6.71
N LYS A 27 23.00 14.84 7.98
CA LYS A 27 23.58 14.02 9.06
C LYS A 27 22.76 12.78 9.38
N ASN A 28 21.46 12.83 9.11
CA ASN A 28 20.52 11.74 9.33
C ASN A 28 20.32 10.88 8.08
N GLN A 29 20.83 11.30 6.92
CA GLN A 29 20.78 10.52 5.66
C GLN A 29 21.86 9.43 5.62
N THR A 30 21.87 8.57 6.65
CA THR A 30 22.69 7.37 6.69
C THR A 30 21.85 6.14 6.37
N GLU A 31 22.47 5.11 5.80
CA GLU A 31 21.79 3.87 5.42
C GLU A 31 20.93 3.30 6.56
N GLY A 32 21.46 3.22 7.78
CA GLY A 32 20.77 2.65 8.93
C GLY A 32 19.55 3.46 9.39
N ILE A 33 19.66 4.78 9.40
CA ILE A 33 18.55 5.66 9.80
C ILE A 33 17.43 5.59 8.77
N LEU A 34 17.75 5.73 7.47
CA LEU A 34 16.75 5.69 6.40
C LEU A 34 16.07 4.33 6.29
N ASN A 35 16.83 3.23 6.42
CA ASN A 35 16.24 1.87 6.47
C ASN A 35 15.28 1.72 7.66
N GLY A 36 15.68 2.23 8.83
CA GLY A 36 14.86 2.21 10.05
C GLY A 36 13.55 2.97 9.83
N HIS A 37 13.64 4.19 9.31
CA HIS A 37 12.49 5.03 8.98
C HIS A 37 11.53 4.34 8.00
N ILE A 38 12.01 3.88 6.84
CA ILE A 38 11.21 3.14 5.85
C ILE A 38 10.51 1.93 6.48
N THR A 39 11.21 1.21 7.35
CA THR A 39 10.66 0.01 8.00
C THR A 39 9.61 0.35 9.06
N CYS A 40 9.79 1.44 9.81
CA CYS A 40 8.79 1.94 10.75
C CYS A 40 7.50 2.32 10.03
N VAL A 41 7.62 3.14 8.98
CA VAL A 41 6.50 3.62 8.15
C VAL A 41 5.73 2.46 7.54
N LEU A 42 6.44 1.54 6.87
CA LEU A 42 5.83 0.36 6.27
C LEU A 42 5.02 -0.47 7.28
N ARG A 43 5.49 -0.57 8.52
CA ARG A 43 4.76 -1.31 9.57
C ARG A 43 3.55 -0.57 10.08
N ALA A 44 3.63 0.75 10.22
CA ALA A 44 2.49 1.57 10.59
C ALA A 44 1.37 1.42 9.55
N TRP A 45 1.67 1.53 8.26
CA TRP A 45 0.70 1.35 7.18
C TRP A 45 0.05 -0.03 7.16
N LYS A 46 0.85 -1.09 7.35
CA LYS A 46 0.32 -2.46 7.48
C LYS A 46 -0.63 -2.61 8.66
N MET A 47 -0.36 -1.96 9.79
CA MET A 47 -1.24 -2.01 10.96
C MET A 47 -2.53 -1.22 10.77
N MET A 48 -2.44 -0.07 10.09
CA MET A 48 -3.60 0.77 9.79
C MET A 48 -4.46 0.21 8.65
N GLY A 49 -3.92 -0.68 7.83
CA GLY A 49 -4.63 -1.30 6.70
C GLY A 49 -5.00 -0.29 5.60
N ILE A 50 -4.26 0.81 5.50
CA ILE A 50 -4.50 1.85 4.49
C ILE A 50 -4.18 1.33 3.08
N THR A 51 -4.96 1.77 2.10
CA THR A 51 -4.89 1.33 0.71
C THR A 51 -5.21 2.48 -0.25
N ASP A 52 -4.97 2.25 -1.54
CA ASP A 52 -5.36 3.08 -2.66
C ASP A 52 -4.89 4.54 -2.49
N ARG A 53 -5.81 5.51 -2.65
CA ARG A 53 -5.50 6.94 -2.61
C ARG A 53 -5.00 7.40 -1.23
N ALA A 54 -5.51 6.81 -0.15
CA ALA A 54 -5.07 7.16 1.19
C ALA A 54 -3.60 6.78 1.39
N LEU A 55 -3.22 5.58 0.98
CA LEU A 55 -1.82 5.14 1.05
C LEU A 55 -0.88 5.97 0.16
N TRP A 56 -1.33 6.40 -1.03
CA TRP A 56 -0.53 7.29 -1.88
C TRP A 56 -0.32 8.67 -1.25
N ASN A 57 -1.35 9.25 -0.65
CA ASN A 57 -1.22 10.52 0.07
C ASN A 57 -0.25 10.39 1.26
N ASP A 58 -0.40 9.36 2.08
CA ASP A 58 0.50 9.11 3.22
C ASP A 58 1.95 8.89 2.76
N PHE A 59 2.16 8.18 1.64
CA PHE A 59 3.49 8.03 1.05
C PHE A 59 4.09 9.37 0.63
N ARG A 60 3.29 10.26 0.04
CA ARG A 60 3.78 11.58 -0.37
C ARG A 60 4.10 12.47 0.81
N GLU A 61 3.28 12.45 1.85
CA GLU A 61 3.50 13.24 3.06
C GLU A 61 4.74 12.77 3.82
N GLU A 62 4.87 11.45 4.02
CA GLU A 62 5.97 10.88 4.81
C GLU A 62 7.34 11.06 4.13
N PHE A 63 7.39 10.95 2.81
CA PHE A 63 8.62 11.05 2.02
C PHE A 63 8.76 12.41 1.33
N ASP A 64 8.01 13.44 1.76
CA ASP A 64 8.12 14.78 1.18
C ASP A 64 9.57 15.30 1.29
N GLY A 65 10.03 15.95 0.24
CA GLY A 65 11.42 16.42 0.11
C GLY A 65 12.47 15.35 -0.15
N TRP A 66 12.15 14.04 -0.12
CA TRP A 66 13.14 13.01 -0.47
C TRP A 66 13.53 13.09 -1.94
N THR A 67 14.83 13.13 -2.18
CA THR A 67 15.40 13.10 -3.53
C THR A 67 15.66 11.67 -3.98
N LEU A 68 15.91 11.48 -5.27
CA LEU A 68 16.39 10.21 -5.80
C LEU A 68 17.66 9.72 -5.07
N ASP A 69 18.56 10.63 -4.71
CA ASP A 69 19.81 10.26 -4.04
C ASP A 69 19.58 9.88 -2.57
N THR A 70 18.63 10.54 -1.88
CA THR A 70 18.15 10.11 -0.56
C THR A 70 17.62 8.67 -0.61
N PHE A 71 16.80 8.33 -1.60
CA PHE A 71 16.34 6.95 -1.78
C PHE A 71 17.49 5.98 -2.07
N LYS A 72 18.52 6.37 -2.83
CA LYS A 72 19.66 5.49 -3.16
C LYS A 72 20.56 5.18 -1.95
N VAL A 73 20.55 6.01 -0.91
CA VAL A 73 21.27 5.72 0.34
C VAL A 73 20.65 4.53 1.06
N ALA A 74 19.32 4.36 0.98
CA ALA A 74 18.63 3.24 1.60
C ALA A 74 18.92 1.91 0.88
N ARG A 75 18.84 0.81 1.63
CA ARG A 75 19.07 -0.53 1.10
C ARG A 75 18.00 -0.91 0.09
N LYS A 76 18.46 -1.49 -1.02
CA LYS A 76 17.60 -2.02 -2.10
C LYS A 76 16.46 -2.91 -1.58
N THR A 77 16.72 -3.73 -0.56
CA THR A 77 15.70 -4.61 0.03
C THR A 77 14.61 -3.83 0.76
N ALA A 78 14.94 -2.80 1.53
CA ALA A 78 13.96 -1.93 2.19
C ALA A 78 13.07 -1.22 1.14
N LEU A 79 13.70 -0.65 0.11
CA LEU A 79 13.00 -0.02 -1.02
C LEU A 79 12.09 -1.01 -1.77
N LYS A 80 12.56 -2.25 -1.98
CA LYS A 80 11.74 -3.32 -2.58
C LYS A 80 10.50 -3.59 -1.75
N MET A 81 10.64 -3.66 -0.43
CA MET A 81 9.53 -3.99 0.47
C MET A 81 8.44 -2.90 0.48
N ILE A 82 8.82 -1.63 0.58
CA ILE A 82 7.85 -0.53 0.53
C ILE A 82 7.17 -0.44 -0.85
N ARG A 83 7.94 -0.59 -1.95
CA ARG A 83 7.37 -0.62 -3.31
C ARG A 83 6.35 -1.74 -3.48
N ILE A 84 6.69 -2.95 -3.05
CA ILE A 84 5.76 -4.09 -3.12
C ILE A 84 4.49 -3.76 -2.35
N HIS A 85 4.61 -3.23 -1.13
CA HIS A 85 3.45 -2.87 -0.33
C HIS A 85 2.56 -1.83 -1.01
N LEU A 86 3.14 -0.73 -1.49
CA LEU A 86 2.43 0.31 -2.25
C LEU A 86 1.67 -0.30 -3.45
N THR A 87 2.37 -1.08 -4.27
CA THR A 87 1.80 -1.67 -5.49
C THR A 87 0.68 -2.66 -5.17
N THR A 88 0.89 -3.56 -4.20
CA THR A 88 -0.11 -4.56 -3.83
C THR A 88 -1.32 -3.94 -3.12
N HIS A 89 -1.21 -2.71 -2.64
CA HIS A 89 -2.26 -1.97 -1.94
C HIS A 89 -2.84 -0.84 -2.78
N GLY A 90 -2.71 -0.90 -4.11
CA GLY A 90 -3.43 -0.02 -5.03
C GLY A 90 -2.73 1.27 -5.42
N VAL A 91 -1.47 1.47 -5.02
CA VAL A 91 -0.63 2.58 -5.51
C VAL A 91 0.18 2.10 -6.70
N TRP A 92 -0.17 2.54 -7.90
CA TRP A 92 0.56 2.15 -9.08
C TRP A 92 1.98 2.70 -9.05
N ILE A 93 2.96 1.86 -9.33
CA ILE A 93 4.36 2.26 -9.48
C ILE A 93 4.90 1.58 -10.72
N LYS A 94 5.43 2.39 -11.64
CA LYS A 94 5.99 1.89 -12.90
C LYS A 94 7.01 0.77 -12.66
N ILE A 95 6.79 -0.36 -13.32
CA ILE A 95 7.72 -1.49 -13.36
C ILE A 95 8.34 -1.52 -14.76
N ALA A 96 9.64 -1.28 -14.85
CA ALA A 96 10.35 -1.40 -16.13
C ALA A 96 11.75 -2.00 -15.90
N ILE A 97 12.18 -2.84 -16.84
CA ILE A 97 13.53 -3.40 -16.85
C ILE A 97 14.54 -2.24 -16.85
N GLY A 98 15.53 -2.31 -15.97
CA GLY A 98 16.54 -1.27 -15.80
C GLY A 98 16.15 -0.09 -14.89
N VAL A 99 14.89 0.00 -14.44
CA VAL A 99 14.47 1.00 -13.45
C VAL A 99 14.72 0.48 -12.04
N SER A 100 15.50 1.23 -11.25
CA SER A 100 15.77 0.88 -9.86
C SER A 100 14.55 1.14 -8.98
N TYR A 101 14.45 0.45 -7.83
CA TYR A 101 13.37 0.69 -6.87
C TYR A 101 13.37 2.14 -6.36
N ALA A 102 14.56 2.72 -6.14
CA ALA A 102 14.71 4.13 -5.79
C ALA A 102 14.08 5.05 -6.85
N LYS A 103 14.36 4.81 -8.13
CA LYS A 103 13.80 5.62 -9.22
C LYS A 103 12.28 5.48 -9.32
N GLY A 104 11.75 4.26 -9.21
CA GLY A 104 10.29 4.04 -9.26
C GLY A 104 9.56 4.72 -8.10
N LEU A 105 10.10 4.64 -6.87
CA LEU A 105 9.54 5.32 -5.70
C LEU A 105 9.63 6.84 -5.83
N TYR A 106 10.78 7.35 -6.28
CA TYR A 106 10.95 8.77 -6.53
C TYR A 106 9.98 9.28 -7.60
N ASP A 107 9.82 8.58 -8.72
CA ASP A 107 8.88 8.98 -9.77
C ASP A 107 7.45 9.04 -9.25
N CYS A 108 7.03 8.02 -8.49
CA CYS A 108 5.73 7.99 -7.82
C CYS A 108 5.55 9.16 -6.83
N LEU A 109 6.61 9.56 -6.13
CA LEU A 109 6.60 10.70 -5.19
C LEU A 109 6.44 12.04 -5.93
N GLN A 110 6.99 12.15 -7.14
CA GLN A 110 6.92 13.35 -7.98
C GLN A 110 5.60 13.46 -8.79
N GLU A 111 4.74 12.45 -8.78
CA GLU A 111 3.47 12.50 -9.51
C GLU A 111 2.55 13.59 -8.92
N ASP A 112 2.21 14.63 -9.68
CA ASP A 112 1.23 15.64 -9.24
C ASP A 112 -0.16 15.04 -9.02
N THR A 113 -0.53 14.06 -9.85
CA THR A 113 -1.79 13.33 -9.77
C THR A 113 -1.49 11.83 -9.80
N GLN A 114 -2.03 11.10 -8.83
CA GLN A 114 -1.89 9.65 -8.75
C GLN A 114 -2.30 8.98 -10.07
N HIS A 115 -1.43 8.14 -10.61
CA HIS A 115 -1.76 7.29 -11.75
C HIS A 115 -2.95 6.37 -11.41
N GLU A 116 -3.99 6.39 -12.25
CA GLU A 116 -5.12 5.47 -12.12
C GLU A 116 -4.81 4.15 -12.83
N TRP A 117 -5.11 3.04 -12.15
CA TRP A 117 -4.92 1.71 -12.72
C TRP A 117 -5.77 1.52 -13.97
N THR A 118 -5.12 1.30 -15.10
CA THR A 118 -5.79 0.89 -16.34
C THR A 118 -6.09 -0.62 -16.31
N LYS A 119 -6.93 -1.09 -17.22
CA LYS A 119 -7.21 -2.54 -17.34
C LYS A 119 -5.93 -3.30 -17.69
N GLU A 120 -5.12 -2.73 -18.57
CA GLU A 120 -3.84 -3.26 -19.00
C GLU A 120 -2.85 -3.35 -17.83
N ASP A 121 -2.81 -2.33 -16.96
CA ASP A 121 -1.99 -2.34 -15.75
C ASP A 121 -2.41 -3.47 -14.80
N ILE A 122 -3.71 -3.61 -14.56
CA ILE A 122 -4.27 -4.64 -13.66
C ILE A 122 -3.96 -6.03 -14.21
N GLU A 123 -4.19 -6.27 -15.50
CA GLU A 123 -3.90 -7.56 -16.13
C GLU A 123 -2.42 -7.91 -16.10
N ALA A 124 -1.54 -6.94 -16.37
CA ALA A 124 -0.10 -7.13 -16.28
C ALA A 124 0.34 -7.48 -14.85
N TYR A 125 -0.19 -6.75 -13.86
CA TYR A 125 0.11 -6.98 -12.45
C TYR A 125 -0.38 -8.36 -11.96
N LEU A 126 -1.62 -8.73 -12.29
CA LEU A 126 -2.21 -10.01 -11.85
C LEU A 126 -1.54 -11.22 -12.50
N LYS A 127 -0.89 -11.08 -13.66
CA LYS A 127 -0.05 -12.15 -14.23
C LYS A 127 1.14 -12.48 -13.34
N GLU A 128 1.73 -11.48 -12.68
CA GLU A 128 2.87 -11.65 -11.78
C GLU A 128 2.44 -11.94 -10.33
N HIS A 129 1.27 -11.44 -9.92
CA HIS A 129 0.79 -11.44 -8.54
C HIS A 129 -0.71 -11.81 -8.43
N PRO A 130 -1.11 -13.02 -8.85
CA PRO A 130 -2.52 -13.38 -9.01
C PRO A 130 -3.34 -13.28 -7.72
N ASP A 131 -2.74 -13.61 -6.57
CA ASP A 131 -3.44 -13.68 -5.28
C ASP A 131 -3.16 -12.49 -4.36
N ASN A 132 -2.44 -11.47 -4.83
CA ASN A 132 -1.94 -10.39 -3.98
C ASN A 132 -2.25 -9.01 -4.54
N PHE A 133 -3.54 -8.65 -4.53
CA PHE A 133 -4.01 -7.31 -4.91
C PHE A 133 -5.09 -6.79 -3.95
N ASN A 134 -4.66 -6.14 -2.87
CA ASN A 134 -5.53 -5.54 -1.85
C ASN A 134 -5.88 -4.09 -2.21
N SER A 135 -6.72 -3.92 -3.23
CA SER A 135 -7.08 -2.60 -3.76
C SER A 135 -8.53 -2.59 -4.21
N ARG A 136 -9.17 -1.41 -4.28
CA ARG A 136 -10.47 -1.24 -4.97
C ARG A 136 -10.43 -1.64 -6.45
N TRP A 137 -9.24 -1.66 -7.06
CA TRP A 137 -9.04 -2.02 -8.46
C TRP A 137 -8.99 -3.53 -8.71
N ASN A 138 -9.05 -4.36 -7.66
CA ASN A 138 -9.04 -5.82 -7.79
C ASN A 138 -10.37 -6.32 -8.38
N PRO A 139 -10.38 -6.91 -9.60
CA PRO A 139 -11.60 -7.41 -10.25
C PRO A 139 -12.32 -8.52 -9.48
N ALA A 140 -11.62 -9.23 -8.58
CA ALA A 140 -12.21 -10.27 -7.75
C ALA A 140 -13.16 -9.71 -6.67
N ARG A 141 -13.03 -8.43 -6.28
CA ARG A 141 -13.92 -7.83 -5.26
C ARG A 141 -15.37 -7.75 -5.74
N ASP A 142 -15.58 -7.44 -7.02
CA ASP A 142 -16.90 -7.33 -7.65
C ASP A 142 -17.60 -8.69 -7.84
N GLN A 143 -16.85 -9.80 -7.75
CA GLN A 143 -17.38 -11.16 -7.93
C GLN A 143 -17.83 -11.81 -6.61
N SER A 144 -17.72 -11.09 -5.49
CA SER A 144 -18.26 -11.55 -4.20
C SER A 144 -19.78 -11.70 -4.32
N PRO A 145 -20.38 -12.86 -3.99
CA PRO A 145 -21.81 -13.06 -4.20
C PRO A 145 -22.58 -12.04 -3.37
N THR A 146 -23.26 -11.13 -4.05
CA THR A 146 -24.26 -10.26 -3.43
C THR A 146 -25.23 -11.18 -2.70
N ILE A 147 -25.28 -11.10 -1.37
CA ILE A 147 -26.35 -11.72 -0.58
C ILE A 147 -27.64 -11.07 -1.10
N ARG A 148 -28.35 -11.77 -1.99
CA ARG A 148 -29.68 -11.34 -2.41
C ARG A 148 -30.57 -11.42 -1.18
N PRO A 149 -31.24 -10.34 -0.75
CA PRO A 149 -32.27 -10.49 0.27
C PRO A 149 -33.33 -11.43 -0.28
N ASN A 150 -33.57 -12.53 0.43
CA ASN A 150 -34.55 -13.55 0.06
C ASN A 150 -35.91 -12.90 -0.22
N ALA A 151 -36.30 -12.86 -1.50
CA ALA A 151 -37.68 -12.64 -1.88
C ALA A 151 -38.47 -13.93 -1.63
N SER A 152 -38.92 -14.15 -0.40
CA SER A 152 -39.96 -15.12 -0.10
C SER A 152 -40.80 -14.65 1.09
N ALA A 153 -41.78 -13.80 0.79
CA ALA A 153 -43.00 -13.65 1.56
C ALA A 153 -44.10 -13.11 0.64
N ALA A 154 -44.46 -13.91 -0.37
CA ALA A 154 -45.66 -13.68 -1.15
C ALA A 154 -46.74 -14.70 -0.76
N ARG A 155 -47.67 -14.21 0.07
CA ARG A 155 -49.11 -14.53 0.13
C ARG A 155 -49.56 -15.97 0.47
N ALA A 156 -50.29 -16.05 1.58
CA ALA A 156 -51.64 -16.61 1.56
C ALA A 156 -52.53 -15.84 2.54
N THR A 157 -53.32 -14.91 2.00
CA THR A 157 -54.52 -14.38 2.64
C THR A 157 -55.65 -15.34 2.27
N LEU A 158 -56.29 -15.97 3.25
CA LEU A 158 -57.65 -16.48 3.07
C LEU A 158 -58.48 -16.13 4.31
N VAL A 159 -59.34 -15.15 4.08
CA VAL A 159 -60.45 -14.68 4.91
C VAL A 159 -61.51 -15.77 4.94
N ASN A 160 -62.11 -16.04 6.10
CA ASN A 160 -63.55 -16.29 6.21
C ASN A 160 -64.00 -16.28 7.68
N LEU A 161 -64.74 -15.24 8.05
CA LEU A 161 -65.58 -15.14 9.24
C LEU A 161 -66.95 -14.66 8.73
N PRO A 162 -68.06 -15.37 8.96
CA PRO A 162 -69.38 -14.78 8.84
C PRO A 162 -69.89 -14.36 10.22
N ASN A 163 -70.48 -13.16 10.26
CA ASN A 163 -71.39 -12.66 11.30
C ASN A 163 -72.79 -12.52 10.65
N PRO A 164 -73.90 -12.34 11.39
CA PRO A 164 -74.02 -11.89 12.79
C PRO A 164 -74.60 -12.91 13.77
#